data_AF-A0A7W1XU42-F1
#
_entry.id   AF-A0A7W1XU42-F1
#
_cell.length_a   1.000
_cell.length_b   1.000
_cell.length_c   1.000
_cell.angle_alpha   90.00
_cell.angle_beta   90.00
_cell.angle_gamma   90.00
#
_symmetry.space_group_name_H-M   'P 1'
#
loop_
_entity.id
_entity.type
_entity.pdbx_description
1 polymer ?
#
loop_
_entity_poly.entity_id
_entity_poly.type
_entity_poly.pdbx_seq_one_letter_code
_entity_poly.pdbx_strand_id
1 'polypeptide(L)'
;MGTRPPYGYQIQEDEKGRYLVPDPDQTPVVKMIFQWYTSENPDEKMGSNKIAHKLNELGYRSYTGKPWSSASVLNIIKNAMFAGRIQWKKKASVKSTDPLKKREVKTRPRSEWIDVKGKHEPLISMDIFLKAKNNLKRKYHPPYHLEKGITNPLAGLIKCGFCGASMVYRPYTNQKPHIKCYRNCKNKSSRFEYIEKRLIDSLEDWLSDYKLKW
;
A
#
# COMPACT_ATOMS: atom_id res chain seq x y z
N MET A 1 12.66 -17.75 -13.06
CA MET A 1 12.80 -16.90 -11.86
C MET A 1 13.17 -15.48 -12.32
N GLY A 2 12.75 -14.44 -11.61
CA GLY A 2 13.12 -13.06 -11.99
C GLY A 2 14.59 -12.77 -11.71
N THR A 3 15.09 -11.65 -12.25
CA THR A 3 16.50 -11.23 -12.12
C THR A 3 16.91 -10.91 -10.68
N ARG A 4 15.96 -10.62 -9.78
CA ARG A 4 16.22 -10.28 -8.37
C ARG A 4 15.51 -11.26 -7.44
N PRO A 5 16.17 -11.75 -6.38
CA PRO A 5 15.52 -12.56 -5.36
C PRO A 5 14.48 -11.74 -4.60
N PRO A 6 13.46 -12.40 -4.04
CA PRO A 6 12.59 -11.80 -3.05
C PRO A 6 13.37 -11.38 -1.80
N TYR A 7 12.99 -10.24 -1.22
CA TYR A 7 13.63 -9.68 -0.02
C TYR A 7 13.63 -10.71 1.12
N GLY A 8 14.78 -10.94 1.77
CA GLY A 8 14.96 -12.01 2.76
C GLY A 8 15.67 -13.25 2.22
N TYR A 9 15.91 -13.33 0.91
CA TYR A 9 16.64 -14.44 0.28
C TYR A 9 17.73 -13.94 -0.65
N GLN A 10 18.75 -14.78 -0.85
CA GLN A 10 19.76 -14.67 -1.87
C GLN A 10 19.60 -15.81 -2.88
N ILE A 11 20.00 -15.56 -4.14
CA ILE A 11 20.06 -16.61 -5.16
C ILE A 11 21.45 -17.24 -5.06
N GLN A 12 21.48 -18.56 -4.89
CA GLN A 12 22.68 -19.35 -5.11
C GLN A 12 22.49 -20.22 -6.35
N GLU A 13 23.60 -20.53 -7.01
CA GLU A 13 23.64 -21.41 -8.17
C GLU A 13 24.50 -22.61 -7.84
N ASP A 14 24.02 -23.79 -8.22
CA ASP A 14 24.74 -25.04 -8.16
C ASP A 14 24.56 -25.76 -9.51
N GLU A 15 25.21 -26.92 -9.71
CA GLU A 15 25.14 -27.72 -10.94
C GLU A 15 23.69 -28.07 -11.36
N LYS A 16 22.77 -28.08 -10.39
CA LYS A 16 21.33 -28.41 -10.57
C LYS A 16 20.45 -27.17 -10.82
N GLY A 17 21.04 -25.97 -10.88
CA GLY A 17 20.38 -24.70 -11.19
C GLY A 17 20.28 -23.72 -10.02
N ARG A 18 19.40 -22.71 -10.16
CA ARG A 18 19.24 -21.60 -9.20
C ARG A 18 18.29 -21.95 -8.06
N TYR A 19 18.70 -21.73 -6.81
CA TYR A 19 17.86 -21.89 -5.62
C TYR A 19 17.97 -20.68 -4.68
N LEU A 20 17.01 -20.58 -3.75
CA LEU A 20 16.92 -19.48 -2.79
C LEU A 20 17.42 -19.94 -1.42
N VAL A 21 18.32 -19.15 -0.84
CA VAL A 21 18.88 -19.35 0.52
C VAL A 21 18.53 -18.13 1.37
N PRO A 22 18.19 -18.29 2.66
CA PRO A 22 17.94 -17.17 3.56
C PRO A 22 19.13 -16.19 3.60
N ASP A 23 18.85 -14.90 3.47
CA ASP A 23 19.83 -13.84 3.65
C ASP A 23 19.95 -13.50 5.14
N PRO A 24 21.15 -13.55 5.76
CA PRO A 24 21.31 -13.34 7.20
C PRO A 24 20.87 -11.94 7.66
N ASP A 25 21.02 -10.92 6.83
CA ASP A 25 20.70 -9.53 7.19
C ASP A 25 19.24 -9.20 6.92
N GLN A 26 18.66 -9.74 5.85
CA GLN A 26 17.29 -9.43 5.45
C GLN A 26 16.24 -10.36 6.09
N THR A 27 16.62 -11.59 6.45
CA THR A 27 15.72 -12.57 7.07
C THR A 27 15.09 -12.07 8.37
N PRO A 28 15.86 -11.46 9.32
CA PRO A 28 15.29 -10.91 10.55
C PRO A 28 14.20 -9.88 10.28
N VAL A 29 14.40 -9.02 9.28
CA VAL A 29 13.42 -7.99 8.90
C VAL A 29 12.10 -8.62 8.43
N VAL A 30 12.16 -9.68 7.63
CA VAL A 30 10.96 -10.40 7.19
C VAL A 30 10.24 -11.03 8.39
N LYS A 31 10.97 -11.70 9.29
CA LYS A 31 10.41 -12.30 10.51
C LYS A 31 9.74 -11.24 11.39
N MET A 32 10.37 -10.08 11.57
CA MET A 32 9.80 -8.93 12.30
C MET A 32 8.50 -8.42 11.67
N ILE A 33 8.45 -8.29 10.33
CA ILE A 33 7.23 -7.86 9.62
C ILE A 33 6.07 -8.80 9.95
N PHE A 34 6.28 -10.11 9.87
CA PHE A 34 5.23 -11.08 10.16
C PHE A 34 4.86 -11.06 11.64
N GLN A 35 5.84 -11.04 12.55
CA GLN A 35 5.60 -10.96 13.99
C GLN A 35 4.73 -9.76 14.37
N TRP A 36 5.09 -8.53 13.96
CA TRP A 36 4.29 -7.34 14.27
C TRP A 36 2.91 -7.35 13.59
N TYR A 37 2.77 -8.00 12.43
CA TYR A 37 1.49 -8.06 11.74
C TYR A 37 0.54 -9.11 12.33
N THR A 38 1.08 -10.21 12.86
CA THR A 38 0.31 -11.34 13.41
C THR A 38 0.28 -11.37 14.93
N SER A 39 0.95 -10.45 15.62
CA SER A 39 0.93 -10.38 17.08
C SER A 39 -0.52 -10.31 17.60
N GLU A 40 -0.76 -11.01 18.69
CA GLU A 40 -2.05 -11.07 19.37
C GLU A 40 -2.20 -9.91 20.36
N ASN A 41 -1.08 -9.38 20.85
CA ASN A 41 -1.06 -8.18 21.68
C ASN A 41 -1.47 -6.95 20.86
N PRO A 42 -2.58 -6.24 21.21
CA PRO A 42 -3.03 -5.06 20.50
C PRO A 42 -1.99 -3.93 20.39
N ASP A 43 -1.11 -3.79 21.38
CA ASP A 43 -0.10 -2.72 21.42
C ASP A 43 1.05 -2.98 20.46
N GLU A 44 1.41 -4.26 20.28
CA GLU A 44 2.45 -4.68 19.34
C GLU A 44 1.91 -4.87 17.93
N LYS A 45 0.61 -5.13 17.79
CA LYS A 45 -0.03 -5.42 16.52
C LYS A 45 -0.08 -4.17 15.65
N MET A 46 0.64 -4.22 14.53
CA MET A 46 0.77 -3.07 13.63
C MET A 46 0.15 -3.32 12.25
N GLY A 47 -0.43 -2.27 11.67
CA GLY A 47 -0.84 -2.25 10.26
C GLY A 47 0.36 -2.04 9.34
N SER A 48 0.21 -2.37 8.05
CA SER A 48 1.29 -2.27 7.06
C SER A 48 1.91 -0.87 6.94
N ASN A 49 1.12 0.20 7.10
CA ASN A 49 1.63 1.58 7.17
C ASN A 49 2.57 1.78 8.37
N LYS A 50 2.12 1.41 9.58
CA LYS A 50 2.90 1.57 10.81
C LYS A 50 4.19 0.75 10.76
N ILE A 51 4.11 -0.49 10.27
CA ILE A 51 5.27 -1.36 10.06
C ILE A 51 6.27 -0.70 9.12
N ALA A 52 5.82 -0.15 7.98
CA ALA A 52 6.71 0.53 7.04
C ALA A 52 7.42 1.74 7.66
N HIS A 53 6.70 2.55 8.44
CA HIS A 53 7.31 3.68 9.16
C HIS A 53 8.33 3.22 10.19
N LYS A 54 7.99 2.25 11.04
CA LYS A 54 8.90 1.70 12.05
C LYS A 54 10.16 1.10 11.43
N LEU A 55 10.04 0.38 10.30
CA LEU A 55 11.20 -0.14 9.57
C LEU A 55 12.10 0.99 9.04
N ASN A 56 11.51 2.07 8.53
CA ASN A 56 12.28 3.21 8.04
C ASN A 56 13.00 3.96 9.15
N GLU A 57 12.36 4.11 10.32
CA GLU A 57 12.92 4.71 11.54
C GLU A 57 14.12 3.89 12.07
N LEU A 58 14.01 2.56 12.03
CA LEU A 58 15.11 1.64 12.37
C LEU A 58 16.24 1.62 11.32
N GLY A 59 16.12 2.38 10.22
CA GLY A 59 17.16 2.48 9.20
C GLY A 59 17.08 1.40 8.10
N TYR A 60 16.16 0.43 8.18
CA TYR A 60 16.01 -0.59 7.15
C TYR A 60 15.55 0.01 5.82
N ARG A 61 16.04 -0.58 4.72
CA ARG A 61 15.68 -0.18 3.35
C ARG A 61 15.23 -1.40 2.55
N SER A 62 14.46 -1.15 1.50
CA SER A 62 14.11 -2.20 0.54
C SER A 62 15.35 -2.69 -0.21
N TYR A 63 15.23 -3.81 -0.93
CA TYR A 63 16.31 -4.37 -1.78
C TYR A 63 16.93 -3.33 -2.74
N THR A 64 16.16 -2.32 -3.16
CA THR A 64 16.62 -1.25 -4.06
C THR A 64 17.10 0.02 -3.35
N GLY A 65 17.33 -0.03 -2.03
CA GLY A 65 17.71 1.13 -1.22
C GLY A 65 16.57 2.12 -0.92
N LYS A 66 15.39 1.93 -1.52
CA LYS A 66 14.22 2.80 -1.29
C LYS A 66 13.61 2.59 0.10
N PRO A 67 12.98 3.62 0.69
CA PRO A 67 12.24 3.46 1.94
C PRO A 67 11.08 2.47 1.79
N TRP A 68 10.75 1.80 2.89
CA TRP A 68 9.61 0.92 2.99
C TRP A 68 8.31 1.68 2.77
N SER A 69 7.47 1.12 1.92
CA SER A 69 6.10 1.55 1.73
C SER A 69 5.14 0.49 2.25
N SER A 70 3.93 0.90 2.60
CA SER A 70 2.86 -0.02 2.96
C SER A 70 2.58 -1.08 1.91
N ALA A 71 2.65 -0.71 0.63
CA ALA A 71 2.49 -1.64 -0.48
C ALA A 71 3.61 -2.69 -0.50
N SER A 72 4.86 -2.28 -0.25
CA SER A 72 6.00 -3.20 -0.15
C SER A 72 5.83 -4.20 0.99
N VAL A 73 5.42 -3.71 2.17
CA VAL A 73 5.12 -4.57 3.34
C VAL A 73 3.98 -5.54 3.03
N LEU A 74 2.89 -5.07 2.42
CA LEU A 74 1.75 -5.92 2.02
C LEU A 74 2.15 -6.97 1.00
N ASN A 75 3.06 -6.66 0.07
CA ASN A 75 3.56 -7.63 -0.90
C ASN A 75 4.32 -8.76 -0.21
N ILE A 76 5.10 -8.45 0.85
CA ILE A 76 5.77 -9.48 1.66
C ILE A 76 4.74 -10.35 2.37
N ILE A 77 3.80 -9.74 3.09
CA ILE A 77 2.77 -10.46 3.86
C ILE A 77 1.92 -11.37 2.96
N LYS A 78 1.62 -10.95 1.73
CA LYS A 78 0.82 -11.73 0.77
C LYS A 78 1.59 -12.85 0.07
N ASN A 79 2.92 -12.86 0.15
CA ASN A 79 3.75 -13.79 -0.59
C ASN A 79 3.91 -15.12 0.17
N ALA A 80 3.31 -16.18 -0.37
CA ALA A 80 3.38 -17.54 0.21
C ALA A 80 4.79 -18.15 0.18
N MET A 81 5.72 -17.55 -0.57
CA MET A 81 7.12 -18.00 -0.61
C MET A 81 7.76 -17.99 0.77
N PHE A 82 7.47 -17.00 1.61
CA PHE A 82 8.03 -16.94 2.97
C PHE A 82 7.63 -18.13 3.85
N ALA A 83 6.53 -18.81 3.50
CA ALA A 83 6.05 -20.04 4.13
C ALA A 83 6.43 -21.32 3.33
N GLY A 84 7.42 -21.24 2.44
CA GLY A 84 7.92 -22.41 1.70
C GLY A 84 7.08 -22.83 0.50
N ARG A 85 6.15 -21.98 0.02
CA ARG A 85 5.27 -22.30 -1.12
C ARG A 85 5.52 -21.42 -2.32
N ILE A 86 5.60 -22.01 -3.51
CA ILE A 86 5.79 -21.29 -4.77
C ILE A 86 4.45 -21.19 -5.47
N GLN A 87 3.99 -19.96 -5.70
CA GLN A 87 2.74 -19.68 -6.40
C GLN A 87 3.00 -18.98 -7.73
N TRP A 88 2.58 -19.61 -8.84
CA TRP A 88 2.74 -19.09 -10.20
C TRP A 88 1.40 -18.88 -10.90
N LYS A 89 1.43 -18.26 -12.08
CA LYS A 89 0.27 -18.08 -12.98
C LYS A 89 -0.89 -17.24 -12.41
N LYS A 90 -0.65 -16.39 -11.39
CA LYS A 90 -1.71 -15.61 -10.72
C LYS A 90 -2.41 -14.58 -11.61
N LYS A 91 -1.73 -14.06 -12.63
CA LYS A 91 -2.23 -13.01 -13.51
C LYS A 91 -2.22 -13.48 -14.96
N ALA A 92 -3.16 -13.00 -15.75
CA ALA A 92 -3.22 -13.19 -17.20
C ALA A 92 -3.31 -11.82 -17.88
N SER A 93 -2.48 -11.60 -18.90
CA SER A 93 -2.69 -10.49 -19.82
C SER A 93 -3.70 -10.92 -20.88
N VAL A 94 -4.88 -10.33 -20.86
CA VAL A 94 -5.94 -10.56 -21.84
C VAL A 94 -6.04 -9.34 -22.76
N LYS A 95 -6.59 -9.51 -23.97
CA LYS A 95 -6.95 -8.34 -24.80
C LYS A 95 -7.98 -7.52 -24.02
N SER A 96 -7.80 -6.19 -24.01
CA SER A 96 -8.77 -5.33 -23.33
C SER A 96 -10.04 -5.25 -24.17
N THR A 97 -11.16 -5.07 -23.48
CA THR A 97 -12.45 -4.73 -24.10
C THR A 97 -12.51 -3.24 -24.45
N ASP A 98 -11.67 -2.40 -23.82
CA ASP A 98 -11.62 -0.95 -24.02
C ASP A 98 -10.84 -0.60 -25.30
N PRO A 99 -11.41 0.16 -26.26
CA PRO A 99 -10.73 0.60 -27.48
C PRO A 99 -9.43 1.38 -27.24
N LEU A 100 -9.30 2.05 -26.08
CA LEU A 100 -8.12 2.85 -25.73
C LEU A 100 -6.96 2.01 -25.17
N LYS A 101 -7.19 0.74 -24.83
CA LYS A 101 -6.18 -0.14 -24.24
C LYS A 101 -6.01 -1.42 -25.04
N LYS A 102 -4.78 -1.73 -25.44
CA LYS A 102 -4.50 -2.99 -26.17
C LYS A 102 -4.60 -4.24 -25.29
N ARG A 103 -4.25 -4.13 -24.00
CA ARG A 103 -4.20 -5.27 -23.07
C ARG A 103 -4.63 -4.87 -21.67
N GLU A 104 -5.24 -5.81 -20.96
CA GLU A 104 -5.64 -5.70 -19.57
C GLU A 104 -5.06 -6.87 -18.76
N VAL A 105 -4.64 -6.62 -17.52
CA VAL A 105 -4.11 -7.67 -16.64
C VAL A 105 -5.18 -8.06 -15.64
N LYS A 106 -5.75 -9.26 -15.79
CA LYS A 106 -6.75 -9.83 -14.87
C LYS A 106 -6.10 -10.83 -13.93
N THR A 107 -6.61 -10.89 -12.69
CA THR A 107 -6.21 -11.92 -11.73
C THR A 107 -6.98 -13.20 -12.05
N ARG A 108 -6.27 -14.33 -12.18
CA ARG A 108 -6.88 -15.63 -12.48
C ARG A 108 -7.63 -16.19 -11.28
N PRO A 109 -8.66 -17.04 -11.49
CA PRO A 109 -9.27 -17.79 -10.38
C PRO A 109 -8.21 -18.66 -9.68
N ARG A 110 -8.41 -18.90 -8.38
CA ARG A 110 -7.42 -19.63 -7.56
C ARG A 110 -7.20 -21.08 -8.01
N SER A 111 -8.18 -21.70 -8.66
CA SER A 111 -8.08 -23.06 -9.21
C SER A 111 -7.03 -23.18 -10.32
N GLU A 112 -6.77 -22.10 -11.07
CA GLU A 112 -5.74 -22.07 -12.10
C GLU A 112 -4.34 -21.74 -11.57
N TRP A 113 -4.22 -21.41 -10.28
CA TRP A 113 -2.94 -21.06 -9.69
C TRP A 113 -2.13 -22.33 -9.48
N ILE A 114 -0.89 -22.31 -9.93
CA ILE A 114 0.06 -23.37 -9.63
C ILE A 114 0.60 -23.05 -8.23
N ASP A 115 0.27 -23.89 -7.24
CA ASP A 115 0.69 -23.73 -5.85
C ASP A 115 1.39 -25.01 -5.37
N VAL A 116 2.72 -24.99 -5.36
CA VAL A 116 3.56 -26.16 -5.04
C VAL A 116 4.47 -25.88 -3.85
N LYS A 117 4.87 -26.93 -3.13
CA LYS A 117 5.89 -26.81 -2.09
C LYS A 117 7.24 -26.51 -2.74
N GLY A 118 7.89 -25.42 -2.31
CA GLY A 118 9.21 -25.02 -2.80
C GLY A 118 10.32 -25.87 -2.19
N LYS A 119 11.49 -25.84 -2.83
CA LYS A 119 12.73 -26.46 -2.30
C LYS A 119 13.49 -25.54 -1.33
N HIS A 120 13.13 -24.26 -1.28
CA HIS A 120 13.80 -23.27 -0.45
C HIS A 120 13.36 -23.37 1.02
N GLU A 121 14.24 -22.94 1.92
CA GLU A 121 13.95 -22.92 3.36
C GLU A 121 12.89 -21.84 3.67
N PRO A 122 11.80 -22.16 4.38
CA PRO A 122 10.80 -21.18 4.77
C PRO A 122 11.31 -20.24 5.87
N LEU A 123 11.18 -18.91 5.70
CA LEU A 123 11.52 -17.95 6.76
C LEU A 123 10.49 -17.91 7.90
N ILE A 124 9.25 -18.31 7.64
CA ILE A 124 8.14 -18.32 8.61
C ILE A 124 7.37 -19.65 8.55
N SER A 125 6.71 -20.00 9.66
CA SER A 125 5.80 -21.15 9.67
C SER A 125 4.55 -20.89 8.83
N MET A 126 3.95 -21.99 8.36
CA MET A 126 2.69 -21.92 7.63
C MET A 126 1.55 -21.33 8.47
N ASP A 127 1.58 -21.55 9.79
CA ASP A 127 0.57 -21.04 10.72
C ASP A 127 0.60 -19.51 10.81
N ILE A 128 1.79 -18.91 10.92
CA ILE A 128 1.96 -17.45 10.91
C ILE A 128 1.44 -16.87 9.59
N PHE A 129 1.75 -17.51 8.47
CA PHE A 129 1.27 -17.08 7.16
C PHE A 129 -0.26 -17.15 7.05
N LEU A 130 -0.88 -18.23 7.55
CA LEU A 130 -2.33 -18.38 7.58
C LEU A 130 -3.00 -17.34 8.48
N LYS A 131 -2.44 -17.07 9.67
CA LYS A 131 -2.87 -15.98 10.56
C LYS A 131 -2.83 -14.63 9.82
N ALA A 132 -1.74 -14.32 9.13
CA ALA A 132 -1.60 -13.09 8.36
C ALA A 132 -2.64 -12.99 7.23
N LYS A 133 -2.89 -14.08 6.50
CA LYS A 133 -3.90 -14.15 5.44
C LYS A 133 -5.32 -13.96 5.97
N ASN A 134 -5.64 -14.50 7.14
CA ASN A 134 -6.93 -14.28 7.80
C ASN A 134 -7.10 -12.82 8.24
N ASN A 135 -6.05 -12.21 8.80
CA ASN A 135 -6.06 -10.78 9.12
C ASN A 135 -6.29 -9.90 7.87
N LEU A 136 -5.73 -10.29 6.71
CA LEU A 136 -5.98 -9.61 5.44
C LEU A 136 -7.43 -9.76 4.96
N LYS A 137 -8.01 -10.95 5.05
CA LYS A 137 -9.41 -11.20 4.64
C LYS A 137 -10.41 -10.37 5.45
N ARG A 138 -10.16 -10.20 6.75
CA ARG A 138 -11.02 -9.40 7.65
C ARG A 138 -11.05 -7.92 7.28
N LYS A 139 -10.01 -7.40 6.62
CA LYS A 139 -9.94 -6.01 6.18
C LYS A 139 -10.64 -5.85 4.82
N TYR A 140 -11.97 -5.94 4.84
CA TYR A 140 -12.80 -5.57 3.70
C TYR A 140 -12.81 -4.04 3.57
N HIS A 141 -12.41 -3.52 2.42
CA HIS A 141 -12.67 -2.12 2.10
C HIS A 141 -13.98 -2.08 1.34
N PRO A 142 -15.07 -1.53 1.91
CA PRO A 142 -16.31 -1.40 1.17
C PRO A 142 -16.04 -0.58 -0.10
N PRO A 143 -16.57 -1.00 -1.25
CA PRO A 143 -16.48 -0.21 -2.47
C PRO A 143 -17.05 1.18 -2.22
N TYR A 144 -16.49 2.19 -2.89
CA TYR A 144 -16.95 3.56 -2.76
C TYR A 144 -18.39 3.66 -3.27
N HIS A 145 -19.36 3.74 -2.36
CA HIS A 145 -20.76 3.92 -2.71
C HIS A 145 -20.98 5.38 -3.10
N LEU A 146 -21.11 5.63 -4.40
CA LEU A 146 -21.46 6.95 -4.96
C LEU A 146 -22.86 7.42 -4.51
N GLU A 147 -23.69 6.52 -3.99
CA GLU A 147 -25.06 6.80 -3.53
C GLU A 147 -25.15 7.85 -2.42
N LYS A 148 -24.09 8.03 -1.61
CA LYS A 148 -24.06 9.04 -0.54
C LYS A 148 -23.57 10.42 -0.99
N GLY A 149 -23.44 10.65 -2.31
CA GLY A 149 -22.96 11.90 -2.87
C GLY A 149 -21.46 12.13 -2.67
N ILE A 150 -20.98 13.29 -3.15
CA ILE A 150 -19.57 13.67 -3.07
C ILE A 150 -19.23 14.04 -1.62
N THR A 151 -18.45 13.19 -0.94
CA THR A 151 -18.04 13.44 0.45
C THR A 151 -17.05 14.61 0.61
N ASN A 152 -16.27 14.90 -0.44
CA ASN A 152 -15.26 15.96 -0.44
C ASN A 152 -15.27 16.69 -1.80
N PRO A 153 -15.89 17.87 -1.90
CA PRO A 153 -15.96 18.62 -3.16
C PRO A 153 -14.59 19.15 -3.61
N LEU A 154 -13.64 19.32 -2.68
CA LEU A 154 -12.31 19.86 -2.94
C LEU A 154 -11.24 18.77 -3.08
N ALA A 155 -11.66 17.52 -3.31
CA ALA A 155 -10.77 16.37 -3.46
C ALA A 155 -9.82 16.56 -4.65
N GLY A 156 -8.51 16.52 -4.39
CA GLY A 156 -7.48 16.61 -5.42
C GLY A 156 -7.14 18.04 -5.86
N LEU A 157 -7.98 19.02 -5.58
CA LEU A 157 -7.73 20.45 -5.86
C LEU A 157 -6.77 21.05 -4.84
N ILE A 158 -7.03 20.84 -3.54
CA ILE A 158 -6.20 21.41 -2.48
C ILE A 158 -4.89 20.63 -2.36
N LYS A 159 -3.77 21.33 -2.54
CA LYS A 159 -2.42 20.78 -2.36
C LYS A 159 -1.77 21.33 -1.10
N CYS A 160 -0.96 20.50 -0.46
CA CYS A 160 -0.12 20.92 0.65
C CYS A 160 1.06 21.76 0.14
N GLY A 161 1.21 23.00 0.63
CA GLY A 161 2.30 23.90 0.23
C GLY A 161 3.72 23.40 0.58
N PHE A 162 3.85 22.44 1.51
CA PHE A 162 5.16 21.89 1.88
C PHE A 162 5.56 20.64 1.10
N CYS A 163 4.62 19.71 0.86
CA CYS A 163 4.95 18.40 0.29
C CYS A 163 4.29 18.12 -1.07
N GLY A 164 3.50 19.07 -1.60
CA GLY A 164 2.78 18.96 -2.87
C GLY A 164 1.67 17.90 -2.89
N ALA A 165 1.49 17.13 -1.82
CA ALA A 165 0.48 16.09 -1.74
C ALA A 165 -0.94 16.70 -1.70
N SER A 166 -1.89 16.04 -2.36
CA SER A 166 -3.31 16.39 -2.22
C SER A 166 -3.73 16.24 -0.76
N MET A 167 -4.34 17.29 -0.21
CA MET A 167 -4.88 17.25 1.15
C MET A 167 -6.18 16.44 1.19
N VAL A 168 -6.50 15.89 2.36
CA VAL A 168 -7.60 14.96 2.55
C VAL A 168 -8.60 15.54 3.55
N TYR A 169 -9.88 15.48 3.18
CA TYR A 169 -10.99 15.78 4.07
C TYR A 169 -11.13 14.70 5.14
N ARG A 170 -11.15 15.10 6.41
CA ARG A 170 -11.34 14.21 7.56
C ARG A 170 -12.61 14.63 8.32
N PRO A 171 -13.66 13.79 8.27
CA PRO A 171 -14.81 13.98 9.15
C PRO A 171 -14.42 13.57 10.58
N TYR A 172 -15.02 14.25 11.56
CA TYR A 172 -14.95 13.91 12.97
C TYR A 172 -16.37 13.79 13.53
N THR A 173 -16.56 12.95 14.55
CA THR A 173 -17.88 12.79 15.19
C THR A 173 -18.22 13.97 16.09
N ASN A 174 -17.25 14.47 16.86
CA ASN A 174 -17.48 15.51 17.89
C ASN A 174 -16.91 16.89 17.49
N GLN A 175 -16.40 17.03 16.27
CA GLN A 175 -15.75 18.27 15.83
C GLN A 175 -16.10 18.55 14.37
N LYS A 176 -16.04 19.83 13.98
CA LYS A 176 -16.18 20.22 12.58
C LYS A 176 -15.11 19.52 11.72
N PRO A 177 -15.42 19.17 10.46
CA PRO A 177 -14.48 18.50 9.58
C PRO A 177 -13.27 19.38 9.27
N HIS A 178 -12.12 18.74 9.05
CA HIS A 178 -10.87 19.43 8.71
C HIS A 178 -10.28 18.89 7.42
N ILE A 179 -9.52 19.74 6.73
CA ILE A 179 -8.64 19.33 5.65
C ILE A 179 -7.24 19.22 6.22
N LYS A 180 -6.62 18.04 6.04
CA LYS A 180 -5.28 17.76 6.56
C LYS A 180 -4.39 17.11 5.50
N CYS A 181 -3.09 17.35 5.62
CA CYS A 181 -2.12 16.59 4.86
C CYS A 181 -2.05 15.15 5.40
N TYR A 182 -2.25 14.15 4.54
CA TYR A 182 -2.20 12.75 4.95
C TYR A 182 -0.76 12.27 5.27
N ARG A 183 0.26 12.93 4.70
CA ARG A 183 1.68 12.62 4.94
C ARG A 183 2.20 13.13 6.29
N ASN A 184 1.34 13.73 7.11
CA ASN A 184 1.68 14.23 8.45
C ASN A 184 2.92 15.14 8.47
N CYS A 185 3.04 16.02 7.46
CA CYS A 185 4.12 17.01 7.38
C CYS A 185 3.85 18.19 8.32
N LYS A 186 4.76 19.17 8.35
CA LYS A 186 4.64 20.40 9.16
C LYS A 186 3.45 21.30 8.79
N ASN A 187 2.68 20.96 7.76
CA ASN A 187 1.49 21.72 7.37
C ASN A 187 0.37 21.53 8.40
N LYS A 188 -0.15 22.64 8.93
CA LYS A 188 -1.25 22.62 9.89
C LYS A 188 -2.56 22.23 9.20
N SER A 189 -3.37 21.44 9.87
CA SER A 189 -4.74 21.17 9.42
C SER A 189 -5.63 22.38 9.69
N SER A 190 -6.54 22.67 8.78
CA SER A 190 -7.52 23.75 8.94
C SER A 190 -8.94 23.22 8.80
N ARG A 191 -9.91 23.92 9.41
CA ARG A 191 -11.34 23.59 9.29
C ARG A 191 -11.78 23.72 7.83
N PHE A 192 -12.61 22.79 7.37
CA PHE A 192 -13.09 22.78 5.99
C PHE A 192 -13.85 24.06 5.63
N GLU A 193 -14.75 24.51 6.53
CA GLU A 193 -15.56 25.73 6.38
C GLU A 193 -14.73 26.98 6.08
N TYR A 194 -13.57 27.15 6.72
CA TYR A 194 -12.72 28.32 6.49
C TYR A 194 -12.05 28.28 5.12
N ILE A 195 -11.70 27.09 4.65
CA ILE A 195 -11.09 26.91 3.34
C ILE A 195 -12.14 27.11 2.25
N GLU A 196 -13.32 26.52 2.43
CA GLU A 196 -14.44 26.67 1.51
C GLU A 196 -14.85 28.13 1.36
N LYS A 197 -15.07 28.83 2.48
CA LYS A 197 -15.38 30.26 2.48
C LYS A 197 -14.30 31.06 1.74
N ARG A 198 -13.03 30.89 2.12
CA ARG A 198 -11.94 31.63 1.49
C ARG A 198 -11.83 31.36 -0.02
N LEU A 199 -12.12 30.13 -0.44
CA LEU A 199 -12.10 29.74 -1.84
C LEU A 199 -13.23 30.39 -2.63
N ILE A 200 -14.45 30.44 -2.05
CA ILE A 200 -15.59 31.15 -2.65
C ILE A 200 -15.28 32.65 -2.75
N ASP A 201 -14.86 33.28 -1.65
CA ASP A 201 -14.50 34.72 -1.62
C ASP A 201 -13.46 35.03 -2.72
N SER A 202 -12.43 34.20 -2.85
CA SER A 202 -11.38 34.40 -3.86
C SER A 202 -11.88 34.20 -5.30
N LEU A 203 -12.87 33.34 -5.51
CA LEU A 203 -13.49 33.14 -6.82
C LEU A 203 -14.40 34.31 -7.19
N GLU A 204 -15.11 34.89 -6.22
CA GLU A 204 -15.94 36.09 -6.41
C GLU A 204 -15.07 37.31 -6.76
N ASP A 205 -13.95 37.50 -6.05
CA ASP A 205 -12.96 38.54 -6.37
C ASP A 205 -12.41 38.33 -7.79
N TRP A 206 -11.99 37.10 -8.11
CA TRP A 206 -11.45 36.77 -9.43
C TRP A 206 -12.46 36.99 -10.55
N LEU A 207 -13.73 36.63 -10.34
CA LEU A 207 -14.80 36.82 -11.30
C LEU A 207 -15.08 38.31 -11.54
N SER A 208 -15.01 39.13 -10.48
CA SER A 208 -15.23 40.58 -10.57
C SER A 208 -14.14 41.29 -11.38
N ASP A 209 -12.90 40.81 -11.28
CA ASP A 209 -11.77 41.31 -12.08
C ASP A 209 -11.76 40.78 -13.53
N TYR A 210 -12.56 39.76 -13.82
CA TYR A 210 -12.59 39.10 -15.12
C TYR A 210 -13.37 39.94 -16.15
N LYS A 211 -12.66 40.85 -16.84
CA LYS A 211 -13.21 41.57 -18.00
C LYS A 211 -13.33 40.64 -19.20
N LEU A 212 -14.56 40.37 -19.62
CA LEU A 212 -14.87 39.69 -20.87
C LEU A 212 -14.32 40.52 -22.06
N LYS A 213 -13.28 40.01 -22.72
CA LYS A 213 -12.91 40.47 -24.06
C LYS A 213 -13.83 39.76 -25.04
N TRP A 214 -14.84 40.49 -25.50
CA TRP A 214 -15.57 40.14 -26.72
C TRP A 214 -14.80 40.64 -27.94
#